data_AF-A0A2T7X678-F1
#
_entry.id   AF-A0A2T7X678-F1
#
_cell.length_a   1.000
_cell.length_b   1.000
_cell.length_c   1.000
_cell.angle_alpha   90.00
_cell.angle_beta   90.00
_cell.angle_gamma   90.00
#
_symmetry.space_group_name_H-M   'P 1'
#
loop_
_entity.id
_entity.type
_entity.pdbx_description
1 polymer ?
#
loop_
_entity_poly.entity_id
_entity_poly.type
_entity_poly.pdbx_seq_one_letter_code
_entity_poly.pdbx_strand_id
1 'polypeptide(L)'
;MAARETINGKPVTEEQIAAWAAEAEAGYDVEAMKRRGRGRPGRGAEPSQVVALRLTLDEIAALDARAQREGKTRSEVIRDALTASAA
;
A
#
# COMPACT_ATOMS: atom_id res chain seq x y z
N MET A 1 -30.15 -4.08 26.73
CA MET A 1 -29.65 -5.35 26.17
C MET A 1 -28.58 -4.99 25.15
N ALA A 2 -27.30 -5.24 25.48
CA ALA A 2 -26.15 -4.77 24.70
C ALA A 2 -26.20 -5.29 23.25
N ALA A 3 -25.84 -4.42 22.30
CA ALA A 3 -25.66 -4.80 20.91
C ALA A 3 -24.59 -5.90 20.84
N ARG A 4 -24.90 -7.03 20.20
CA ARG A 4 -23.93 -8.11 19.99
C ARG A 4 -22.81 -7.56 19.10
N GLU A 5 -21.62 -7.37 19.66
CA GLU A 5 -20.45 -6.97 18.88
C GLU A 5 -20.18 -8.06 17.83
N THR A 6 -19.93 -7.65 16.59
CA THR A 6 -19.69 -8.58 15.48
C THR A 6 -18.36 -8.28 14.80
N ILE A 7 -17.66 -9.32 14.36
CA ILE A 7 -16.49 -9.23 13.49
C ILE A 7 -16.82 -9.96 12.20
N ASN A 8 -16.73 -9.27 11.06
CA ASN A 8 -17.10 -9.81 9.75
C ASN A 8 -18.54 -10.39 9.71
N GLY A 9 -19.48 -9.74 10.40
CA GLY A 9 -20.88 -10.17 10.49
C GLY A 9 -21.12 -11.39 11.40
N LYS A 10 -20.11 -11.90 12.09
CA LYS A 10 -20.24 -12.99 13.07
C LYS A 10 -20.28 -12.44 14.50
N PRO A 11 -21.22 -12.88 15.35
CA PRO A 11 -21.24 -12.48 16.76
C PRO A 11 -19.96 -12.92 17.46
N VAL A 12 -19.36 -12.00 18.22
CA VAL A 12 -18.29 -12.32 19.15
C VAL A 12 -18.90 -13.07 20.34
N THR A 13 -18.32 -14.22 20.68
CA THR A 13 -18.77 -15.06 21.79
C THR A 13 -17.97 -14.76 23.06
N GLU A 14 -18.53 -15.05 24.23
CA GLU A 14 -17.83 -14.82 25.51
C GLU A 14 -16.58 -15.71 25.61
N GLU A 15 -16.66 -16.93 25.08
CA GLU A 15 -15.54 -17.86 24.99
C GLU A 15 -14.40 -17.30 24.13
N GLN A 16 -14.75 -16.60 23.05
CA GLN A 16 -13.78 -15.94 22.18
C GLN A 16 -13.12 -14.75 22.87
N ILE A 17 -13.88 -13.97 23.65
CA ILE A 17 -13.34 -12.86 24.47
C ILE A 17 -12.37 -13.41 25.51
N ALA A 18 -12.75 -14.46 26.24
CA ALA A 18 -11.91 -15.10 27.24
C ALA A 18 -10.61 -15.65 26.65
N ALA A 19 -10.68 -16.27 25.46
CA ALA A 19 -9.51 -16.76 24.75
C ALA A 19 -8.54 -15.63 24.37
N TRP A 20 -9.04 -14.52 23.83
CA TRP A 20 -8.20 -13.36 23.49
C TRP A 20 -7.61 -12.67 24.72
N ALA A 21 -8.35 -12.60 25.82
CA ALA A 21 -7.83 -12.06 27.08
C ALA A 21 -6.67 -12.90 27.59
N ALA A 22 -6.83 -14.23 27.63
CA ALA A 22 -5.77 -15.14 28.05
C ALA A 22 -4.53 -15.07 27.13
N GLU A 23 -4.74 -14.96 25.81
CA GLU A 23 -3.65 -14.75 24.84
C GLU A 23 -2.88 -13.45 25.10
N ALA A 24 -3.58 -12.35 25.36
CA ALA A 24 -2.96 -11.07 25.66
C ALA A 24 -2.21 -11.07 26.99
N GLU A 25 -2.76 -11.72 28.03
CA GLU A 25 -2.14 -11.86 29.34
C GLU A 25 -0.91 -12.77 29.32
N ALA A 26 -0.91 -13.82 28.50
CA ALA A 26 0.25 -14.69 28.28
C ALA A 26 1.42 -13.94 27.62
N GLY A 27 1.14 -12.84 26.92
CA GLY A 27 2.11 -12.01 26.23
C GLY A 27 2.48 -12.54 24.84
N TYR A 28 2.85 -11.62 23.95
CA TYR A 28 3.27 -11.94 22.58
C TYR A 28 4.80 -11.96 22.48
N ASP A 29 5.33 -12.96 21.77
CA ASP A 29 6.75 -13.00 21.39
C ASP A 29 7.02 -11.95 20.31
N VAL A 30 7.47 -10.77 20.73
CA VAL A 30 7.77 -9.63 19.88
C VAL A 30 8.91 -9.93 18.90
N GLU A 31 9.82 -10.84 19.23
CA GLU A 31 10.92 -11.24 18.35
C GLU A 31 10.47 -12.22 17.26
N ALA A 32 9.49 -13.09 17.56
CA ALA A 32 8.83 -13.93 16.55
C ALA A 32 7.84 -13.16 15.66
N MET A 33 7.33 -12.01 16.12
CA MET A 33 6.55 -11.12 15.27
C MET A 33 7.44 -10.57 14.15
N LYS A 34 7.09 -10.87 12.89
CA LYS A 34 7.78 -10.28 11.73
C LYS A 34 7.91 -8.77 11.93
N ARG A 35 9.16 -8.30 12.06
CA ARG A 35 9.50 -6.88 12.00
C ARG A 35 8.80 -6.33 10.77
N ARG A 36 7.77 -5.50 10.95
CA ARG A 36 7.08 -4.87 9.82
C ARG A 36 8.15 -4.10 9.06
N GLY A 37 8.52 -4.57 7.87
CA GLY A 37 9.38 -3.83 6.97
C GLY A 37 8.83 -2.41 6.83
N ARG A 38 9.73 -1.42 6.84
CA ARG A 38 9.32 0.00 6.82
C ARG A 38 8.65 0.29 5.48
N GLY A 39 7.32 0.33 5.47
CA GLY A 39 6.51 0.78 4.35
C GLY A 39 6.50 -0.13 3.11
N ARG A 40 5.97 0.42 2.01
CA ARG A 40 5.95 -0.22 0.69
C ARG A 40 7.41 -0.46 0.25
N PRO A 41 7.73 -1.62 -0.38
CA PRO A 41 9.06 -1.86 -0.91
C PRO A 41 9.56 -0.67 -1.73
N GLY A 42 10.77 -0.19 -1.42
CA GLY A 42 11.44 0.84 -2.21
C GLY A 42 11.64 0.36 -3.65
N ARG A 43 11.66 1.27 -4.61
CA ARG A 43 11.85 0.93 -6.04
C ARG A 43 13.33 0.71 -6.42
N GLY A 44 14.25 0.88 -5.50
CA GLY A 44 15.69 0.72 -5.69
C GLY A 44 16.40 0.50 -4.35
N ALA A 45 17.73 0.38 -4.39
CA ALA A 45 18.56 0.24 -3.20
C ALA A 45 18.44 1.46 -2.27
N GLU A 46 18.24 2.65 -2.85
CA GLU A 46 18.07 3.92 -2.15
C GLU A 46 16.64 4.48 -2.36
N PRO A 47 16.17 5.39 -1.48
CA PRO A 47 14.90 6.08 -1.66
C PRO A 47 14.82 6.82 -3.00
N SER A 48 13.69 6.67 -3.71
CA SER A 48 13.45 7.38 -4.97
C SER A 48 13.37 8.89 -4.76
N GLN A 49 14.02 9.66 -5.64
CA GLN A 49 13.99 11.12 -5.63
C GLN A 49 12.82 11.64 -6.48
N VAL A 50 12.19 12.73 -6.05
CA VAL A 50 11.14 13.42 -6.81
C VAL A 50 11.79 14.55 -7.61
N VAL A 51 11.66 14.49 -8.93
CA VAL A 51 12.11 15.54 -9.85
C VAL A 51 10.90 16.32 -10.35
N ALA A 52 10.86 17.64 -10.09
CA ALA A 52 9.78 18.50 -10.56
C ALA A 52 9.98 18.88 -12.03
N LEU A 53 8.96 18.67 -12.86
CA LEU A 53 8.95 18.96 -14.29
C LEU A 53 7.79 19.93 -14.58
N ARG A 54 8.03 20.95 -15.41
CA ARG A 54 6.96 21.83 -15.90
C ARG A 54 6.46 21.28 -17.23
N LEU A 55 5.20 20.89 -17.25
CA LEU A 55 4.49 20.45 -18.45
C LEU A 55 3.30 21.37 -18.69
N THR A 56 3.02 21.64 -19.95
CA THR A 56 1.79 22.27 -20.40
C THR A 56 0.59 21.34 -20.16
N LEU A 57 -0.62 21.91 -20.18
CA LEU A 57 -1.84 21.10 -20.04
C LEU A 57 -2.00 20.10 -21.18
N ASP A 58 -1.60 20.47 -22.39
CA ASP A 58 -1.67 19.60 -23.58
C ASP A 58 -0.72 18.40 -23.46
N GLU A 59 0.50 18.63 -22.95
CA GLU A 59 1.45 17.54 -22.68
C GLU A 59 0.93 16.57 -21.61
N ILE A 60 0.30 17.09 -20.54
CA ILE A 60 -0.32 16.26 -19.51
C ILE A 60 -1.47 15.44 -20.12
N ALA A 61 -2.32 16.06 -20.93
CA ALA A 61 -3.43 15.38 -21.59
C ALA A 61 -2.94 14.27 -22.54
N ALA A 62 -1.86 14.51 -23.29
CA ALA A 62 -1.24 13.51 -24.15
C ALA A 62 -0.70 12.30 -23.35
N LEU A 63 -0.07 12.55 -22.20
CA LEU A 63 0.42 11.50 -21.30
C LEU A 63 -0.75 10.67 -20.72
N ASP A 64 -1.83 11.32 -20.32
CA ASP A 64 -3.02 10.64 -19.79
C ASP A 64 -3.71 9.78 -20.85
N ALA A 65 -3.87 10.32 -22.06
CA ALA A 65 -4.42 9.57 -23.17
C ALA A 65 -3.57 8.33 -23.50
N ARG A 66 -2.23 8.46 -23.45
CA ARG A 66 -1.33 7.33 -23.62
C ARG A 66 -1.47 6.31 -22.49
N ALA A 67 -1.53 6.77 -21.24
CA ALA A 67 -1.69 5.92 -20.06
C ALA A 67 -3.00 5.10 -20.13
N GLN A 68 -4.10 5.73 -20.54
CA GLN A 68 -5.38 5.03 -20.76
C GLN A 68 -5.28 3.96 -21.85
N ARG A 69 -4.70 4.29 -23.01
CA ARG A 69 -4.52 3.32 -24.11
C ARG A 69 -3.66 2.11 -23.71
N GLU A 70 -2.66 2.32 -22.87
CA GLU A 70 -1.73 1.28 -22.44
C GLU A 70 -2.18 0.56 -21.14
N GLY A 71 -3.28 0.96 -20.52
CA GLY A 71 -3.72 0.41 -19.23
C GLY A 71 -2.73 0.67 -18.08
N LYS A 72 -1.97 1.77 -18.17
CA LYS A 72 -0.93 2.16 -17.22
C LYS A 72 -1.31 3.42 -16.45
N THR A 73 -0.58 3.70 -15.38
CA THR A 73 -0.62 5.02 -14.73
C THR A 73 0.21 6.03 -15.51
N ARG A 74 -0.13 7.33 -15.39
CA ARG A 74 0.69 8.43 -15.93
C ARG A 74 2.17 8.30 -15.53
N SER A 75 2.44 7.96 -14.27
CA SER A 75 3.80 7.82 -13.74
C SER A 75 4.59 6.67 -14.36
N GLU A 76 3.91 5.62 -14.81
CA GLU A 76 4.55 4.50 -15.51
C GLU A 76 4.91 4.89 -16.93
N VAL A 77 4.00 5.53 -17.66
CA VAL A 77 4.27 6.06 -19.00
C VAL A 77 5.45 7.03 -19.00
N ILE A 78 5.53 7.93 -18.02
CA ILE A 78 6.67 8.86 -17.89
C ILE A 78 7.97 8.09 -17.66
N ARG A 79 7.97 7.09 -16.78
CA ARG A 79 9.16 6.28 -16.50
C ARG A 79 9.60 5.48 -17.72
N ASP A 80 8.67 4.85 -18.44
CA ASP A 80 8.96 4.10 -19.65
C ASP A 80 9.59 5.00 -20.73
N ALA A 81 9.08 6.22 -20.89
CA ALA A 81 9.66 7.19 -21.81
C ALA A 81 11.09 7.57 -21.43
N LEU A 82 11.36 7.82 -20.14
CA LEU A 82 12.70 8.12 -19.63
C LEU A 82 13.67 6.94 -19.85
N THR A 83 13.23 5.71 -19.58
CA THR A 83 14.03 4.50 -19.83
C THR A 83 14.34 4.32 -21.31
N ALA A 84 13.36 4.57 -22.19
CA ALA A 84 13.56 4.49 -23.63
C ALA A 84 14.50 5.58 -24.17
N SER A 85 14.48 6.79 -23.58
CA SER A 85 15.34 7.91 -24.00
C SER A 85 16.76 7.84 -23.47
N ALA A 86 16.96 7.18 -22.31
CA ALA A 86 18.27 7.06 -21.66
C ALA A 86 19.05 5.83 -22.13
N ALA A 87 18.50 5.06 -23.09
CA ALA A 87 19.10 3.86 -23.67
C ALA A 87 20.11 4.20 -24.77
#